data_AF-A0A968JTV4-F1
#
_entry.id   AF-A0A968JTV4-F1
#
_cell.length_a   1.000
_cell.length_b   1.000
_cell.length_c   1.000
_cell.angle_alpha   90.00
_cell.angle_beta   90.00
_cell.angle_gamma   90.00
#
_symmetry.space_group_name_H-M   'P 1'
#
loop_
_entity.id
_entity.type
_entity.pdbx_description
1 polymer ?
#
loop_
_entity_poly.entity_id
_entity_poly.type
_entity_poly.pdbx_seq_one_letter_code
_entity_poly.pdbx_strand_id
1 'polypeptide(L)'
;MKFQSELITGNYKETMEMFVNWDSDEPERTGGHQLFENQAVNSWDLEAQAKAAKVGGSFYSSIHLTHHFFLVKGEILRPVYMQARCIADMFKGGWAATWESTGGPTQWSGMNGYTVNEGVIRQLMLTYIAAGLKGIGFWMWNSRGEGWETGEYALANIQGNPLP
;
A
#
# COMPACT_ATOMS: atom_id res chain seq x y z
N MET A 1 -17.29 4.57 -15.60
CA MET A 1 -16.56 4.73 -14.32
C MET A 1 -15.81 6.05 -14.18
N LYS A 2 -15.66 6.87 -15.23
CA LYS A 2 -15.03 8.20 -15.14
C LYS A 2 -15.67 9.15 -14.11
N PHE A 3 -17.00 9.29 -14.13
CA PHE A 3 -17.71 10.12 -13.15
C PHE A 3 -17.41 9.69 -11.70
N GLN A 4 -17.39 8.38 -11.44
CA GLN A 4 -17.11 7.84 -10.11
C GLN A 4 -15.66 8.10 -9.68
N SER A 5 -14.67 7.91 -10.56
CA SER A 5 -13.27 8.20 -10.25
C SER A 5 -13.02 9.69 -10.02
N GLU A 6 -13.68 10.57 -10.78
CA GLU A 6 -13.62 12.03 -10.59
C GLU A 6 -14.26 12.45 -9.26
N LEU A 7 -15.41 11.88 -8.90
CA LEU A 7 -16.06 12.12 -7.62
C LEU A 7 -15.18 11.70 -6.44
N ILE A 8 -14.62 10.49 -6.49
CA ILE A 8 -13.71 9.97 -5.44
C ILE A 8 -12.48 10.88 -5.30
N THR A 9 -11.88 11.28 -6.42
CA THR A 9 -10.70 12.16 -6.39
C THR A 9 -11.02 13.55 -5.86
N GLY A 10 -12.19 14.09 -6.20
CA GLY A 10 -12.69 15.35 -5.63
C GLY A 10 -12.79 15.27 -4.10
N ASN A 11 -13.40 14.20 -3.58
CA ASN A 11 -13.54 13.98 -2.15
C ASN A 11 -12.17 13.87 -1.43
N TYR A 12 -11.18 13.20 -2.03
CA TYR A 12 -9.83 13.15 -1.46
C TYR A 12 -9.21 14.54 -1.36
N LYS A 13 -9.34 15.35 -2.42
CA LYS A 13 -8.81 16.71 -2.42
C LYS A 13 -9.45 17.57 -1.34
N GLU A 14 -10.78 17.58 -1.26
CA GLU A 14 -11.52 18.34 -0.24
C GLU A 14 -11.13 17.92 1.18
N THR A 15 -10.99 16.61 1.42
CA THR A 15 -10.59 16.07 2.72
C THR A 15 -9.16 16.48 3.07
N MET A 16 -8.22 16.41 2.12
CA MET A 16 -6.84 16.85 2.34
C MET A 16 -6.75 18.36 2.59
N GLU A 17 -7.50 19.17 1.85
CA GLU A 17 -7.56 20.62 2.09
C GLU A 17 -8.12 20.92 3.49
N MET A 18 -9.14 20.18 3.95
CA MET A 18 -9.67 20.32 5.30
C MET A 18 -8.59 20.06 6.37
N PHE A 19 -7.85 18.96 6.27
CA PHE A 19 -6.81 18.61 7.24
C PHE A 19 -5.62 19.57 7.20
N VAL A 20 -5.12 19.92 6.01
CA VAL A 20 -4.01 20.88 5.86
C VAL A 20 -4.38 22.27 6.40
N ASN A 21 -5.65 22.68 6.27
CA ASN A 21 -6.12 23.94 6.87
C ASN A 21 -6.25 23.88 8.40
N TRP A 22 -6.43 22.68 8.96
CA TRP A 22 -6.51 22.47 10.41
C TRP A 22 -5.10 22.38 11.03
N ASP A 23 -4.22 21.57 10.44
CA ASP A 23 -2.82 21.43 10.80
C ASP A 23 -1.97 21.23 9.53
N SER A 24 -1.21 22.25 9.16
CA SER A 24 -0.36 22.21 7.96
C SER A 24 0.97 21.49 8.19
N ASP A 25 1.34 21.22 9.44
CA ASP A 25 2.61 20.57 9.78
C ASP A 25 2.46 19.03 9.79
N GLU A 26 1.24 18.50 9.90
CA GLU A 26 0.93 17.07 9.79
C GLU A 26 0.66 16.67 8.32
N PRO A 27 1.55 15.87 7.68
CA PRO A 27 1.33 15.46 6.30
C PRO A 27 0.16 14.47 6.18
N GLU A 28 -0.76 14.77 5.28
CA GLU A 28 -1.83 13.86 4.94
C GLU A 28 -1.46 12.94 3.79
N ARG A 29 -1.98 11.73 3.87
CA ARG A 29 -1.73 10.68 2.88
C ARG A 29 -3.01 10.25 2.18
N THR A 30 -2.92 10.13 0.87
CA THR A 30 -3.88 9.38 0.07
C THR A 30 -3.12 8.40 -0.80
N GLY A 31 -3.81 7.42 -1.30
CA GLY A 31 -3.22 6.31 -2.00
C GLY A 31 -4.28 5.34 -2.39
N GLY A 32 -3.87 4.38 -3.20
CA GLY A 32 -4.76 3.32 -3.61
C GLY A 32 -4.14 1.97 -3.41
N HIS A 33 -5.01 0.99 -3.53
CA HIS A 33 -4.64 -0.40 -3.55
C HIS A 33 -4.00 -0.73 -4.92
N GLN A 34 -3.79 -2.01 -5.19
CA GLN A 34 -2.83 -2.49 -6.17
C GLN A 34 -2.98 -2.13 -7.64
N LEU A 35 -1.90 -2.33 -8.41
CA LEU A 35 -1.82 -2.05 -9.86
C LEU A 35 -2.07 -3.25 -10.79
N PHE A 36 -2.08 -4.49 -10.28
CA PHE A 36 -2.22 -5.72 -11.08
C PHE A 36 -3.66 -6.21 -11.23
N GLU A 37 -4.64 -5.36 -10.87
CA GLU A 37 -6.06 -5.57 -11.13
C GLU A 37 -6.56 -4.63 -12.24
N ASN A 38 -7.78 -4.91 -12.73
CA ASN A 38 -8.44 -4.03 -13.68
C ASN A 38 -8.85 -2.70 -13.00
N GLN A 39 -7.95 -1.71 -13.08
CA GLN A 39 -8.14 -0.38 -12.48
C GLN A 39 -9.43 0.30 -12.92
N ALA A 40 -9.88 0.03 -14.15
CA ALA A 40 -11.12 0.60 -14.64
C ALA A 40 -12.29 0.15 -13.76
N VAL A 41 -12.40 -1.16 -13.44
CA VAL A 41 -13.48 -1.75 -12.62
C VAL A 41 -13.48 -1.21 -11.20
N ASN A 42 -12.31 -0.95 -10.64
CA ASN A 42 -12.19 -0.47 -9.26
C ASN A 42 -12.45 1.04 -9.13
N SER A 43 -12.61 1.76 -10.25
CA SER A 43 -12.72 3.24 -10.27
C SER A 43 -11.55 3.96 -9.58
N TRP A 44 -10.37 3.32 -9.54
CA TRP A 44 -9.16 3.88 -8.96
C TRP A 44 -8.35 4.62 -10.04
N ASP A 45 -8.31 5.95 -9.94
CA ASP A 45 -7.41 6.79 -10.72
C ASP A 45 -6.20 7.18 -9.86
N LEU A 46 -5.19 6.32 -9.84
CA LEU A 46 -4.00 6.50 -9.01
C LEU A 46 -3.17 7.73 -9.39
N GLU A 47 -3.20 8.14 -10.66
CA GLU A 47 -2.49 9.36 -11.09
C GLU A 47 -3.22 10.62 -10.59
N ALA A 48 -4.55 10.64 -10.67
CA ALA A 48 -5.35 11.73 -10.14
C ALA A 48 -5.26 11.79 -8.60
N GLN A 49 -5.25 10.64 -7.92
CA GLN A 49 -4.97 10.56 -6.48
C GLN A 49 -3.58 11.07 -6.13
N ALA A 50 -2.54 10.72 -6.89
CA ALA A 50 -1.18 11.24 -6.68
C ALA A 50 -1.12 12.77 -6.87
N LYS A 51 -1.92 13.34 -7.77
CA LYS A 51 -2.06 14.80 -7.91
C LYS A 51 -2.76 15.42 -6.70
N ALA A 52 -3.82 14.79 -6.19
CA ALA A 52 -4.52 15.23 -4.98
C ALA A 52 -3.60 15.15 -3.75
N ALA A 53 -2.79 14.08 -3.65
CA ALA A 53 -1.79 13.86 -2.61
C ALA A 53 -0.77 15.00 -2.47
N LYS A 54 -0.60 15.86 -3.49
CA LYS A 54 0.27 17.03 -3.38
C LYS A 54 -0.23 18.05 -2.36
N VAL A 55 -1.53 18.07 -2.07
CA VAL A 55 -2.12 18.90 -1.01
C VAL A 55 -1.63 18.41 0.36
N GLY A 56 -1.81 17.13 0.66
CA GLY A 56 -1.41 16.53 1.94
C GLY A 56 0.08 16.25 2.10
N GLY A 57 0.81 16.10 1.00
CA GLY A 57 2.27 15.90 0.98
C GLY A 57 2.75 14.45 0.92
N SER A 58 1.85 13.46 1.08
CA SER A 58 2.21 12.03 1.02
C SER A 58 1.31 11.22 0.08
N PHE A 59 1.92 10.32 -0.70
CA PHE A 59 1.22 9.34 -1.55
C PHE A 59 1.64 7.91 -1.21
N TYR A 60 0.74 6.93 -1.37
CA TYR A 60 1.08 5.54 -1.08
C TYR A 60 0.37 4.52 -1.95
N SER A 61 0.85 3.28 -1.84
CA SER A 61 0.07 2.11 -2.21
C SER A 61 0.24 0.99 -1.20
N SER A 62 -0.86 0.29 -0.93
CA SER A 62 -0.85 -1.00 -0.23
C SER A 62 -0.41 -2.08 -1.22
N ILE A 63 0.60 -2.87 -0.85
CA ILE A 63 1.17 -3.95 -1.68
C ILE A 63 1.11 -5.26 -0.91
N HIS A 64 0.25 -6.17 -1.34
CA HIS A 64 -0.06 -7.44 -0.71
C HIS A 64 0.24 -8.58 -1.68
N LEU A 65 1.25 -9.38 -1.33
CA LEU A 65 1.89 -10.32 -2.25
C LEU A 65 0.90 -11.27 -2.93
N THR A 66 0.01 -11.82 -2.13
CA THR A 66 -0.87 -12.92 -2.51
C THR A 66 -2.23 -12.41 -3.04
N HIS A 67 -2.66 -11.20 -2.67
CA HIS A 67 -3.84 -10.54 -3.23
C HIS A 67 -3.55 -9.94 -4.60
N HIS A 68 -2.34 -9.43 -4.80
CA HIS A 68 -2.03 -8.61 -5.98
C HIS A 68 -1.37 -9.42 -7.09
N PHE A 69 -0.58 -10.44 -6.74
CA PHE A 69 0.26 -11.15 -7.71
C PHE A 69 -0.33 -12.49 -8.19
N PHE A 70 -1.65 -12.64 -8.11
CA PHE A 70 -2.34 -13.84 -8.62
C PHE A 70 -2.16 -14.05 -10.14
N LEU A 71 -1.90 -12.98 -10.90
CA LEU A 71 -1.67 -13.03 -12.35
C LEU A 71 -0.24 -13.43 -12.74
N VAL A 72 0.71 -13.45 -11.81
CA VAL A 72 2.15 -13.62 -12.10
C VAL A 72 2.76 -14.89 -11.48
N LYS A 73 1.92 -15.90 -11.23
CA LYS A 73 2.32 -17.29 -10.90
C LYS A 73 3.39 -17.40 -9.80
N GLY A 74 3.28 -16.58 -8.75
CA GLY A 74 4.20 -16.62 -7.61
C GLY A 74 5.51 -15.85 -7.80
N GLU A 75 5.67 -15.09 -8.89
CA GLU A 75 6.73 -14.08 -8.96
C GLU A 75 6.41 -12.95 -7.98
N ILE A 76 7.37 -12.60 -7.11
CA ILE A 76 7.17 -11.59 -6.04
C ILE A 76 7.95 -10.31 -6.31
N LEU A 77 9.28 -10.40 -6.39
CA LEU A 77 10.13 -9.21 -6.30
C LEU A 77 9.95 -8.23 -7.47
N ARG A 78 9.85 -8.72 -8.70
CA ARG A 78 9.65 -7.84 -9.87
C ARG A 78 8.29 -7.13 -9.82
N PRO A 79 7.15 -7.81 -9.58
CA PRO A 79 5.87 -7.14 -9.38
C PRO A 79 5.88 -6.09 -8.25
N VAL A 80 6.48 -6.42 -7.11
CA VAL A 80 6.68 -5.48 -6.00
C VAL A 80 7.46 -4.26 -6.46
N TYR A 81 8.60 -4.46 -7.11
CA TYR A 81 9.44 -3.38 -7.61
C TYR A 81 8.68 -2.50 -8.61
N MET A 82 7.98 -3.11 -9.57
CA MET A 82 7.21 -2.38 -10.58
C MET A 82 6.13 -1.52 -9.93
N GLN A 83 5.35 -2.07 -9.00
CA GLN A 83 4.31 -1.30 -8.33
C GLN A 83 4.88 -0.19 -7.46
N ALA A 84 5.89 -0.48 -6.64
CA ALA A 84 6.59 0.51 -5.83
C ALA A 84 7.16 1.65 -6.70
N ARG A 85 7.75 1.29 -7.85
CA ARG A 85 8.34 2.26 -8.77
C ARG A 85 7.29 3.13 -9.45
N CYS A 86 6.17 2.55 -9.88
CA CYS A 86 5.06 3.31 -10.46
C CYS A 86 4.55 4.37 -9.48
N ILE A 87 4.37 4.01 -8.21
CA ILE A 87 3.91 4.95 -7.16
C ILE A 87 4.93 6.07 -6.93
N ALA A 88 6.23 5.72 -6.85
CA ALA A 88 7.30 6.70 -6.72
C ALA A 88 7.37 7.66 -7.93
N ASP A 89 7.13 7.16 -9.14
CA ASP A 89 7.13 7.97 -10.36
C ASP A 89 5.86 8.83 -10.49
N MET A 90 4.69 8.32 -10.13
CA MET A 90 3.42 9.08 -10.09
C MET A 90 3.51 10.27 -9.13
N PHE A 91 4.20 10.10 -8.00
CA PHE A 91 4.39 11.14 -6.99
C PHE A 91 5.83 11.67 -6.93
N LYS A 92 6.48 11.76 -8.11
CA LYS A 92 7.86 12.21 -8.24
C LYS A 92 8.08 13.57 -7.56
N GLY A 93 9.11 13.62 -6.71
CA GLY A 93 9.47 14.79 -5.91
C GLY A 93 8.76 14.87 -4.55
N GLY A 94 7.63 14.17 -4.36
CA GLY A 94 6.89 14.11 -3.10
C GLY A 94 7.40 13.05 -2.13
N TRP A 95 6.65 12.82 -1.06
CA TRP A 95 6.87 11.72 -0.12
C TRP A 95 6.01 10.50 -0.50
N ALA A 96 6.62 9.50 -1.11
CA ALA A 96 5.95 8.25 -1.48
C ALA A 96 6.43 7.10 -0.58
N ALA A 97 5.51 6.26 -0.13
CA ALA A 97 5.81 5.11 0.71
C ALA A 97 4.87 3.93 0.40
N THR A 98 5.22 2.75 0.87
CA THR A 98 4.20 1.73 1.09
C THR A 98 3.53 1.97 2.44
N TRP A 99 2.21 1.87 2.48
CA TRP A 99 1.45 1.77 3.73
C TRP A 99 0.56 0.54 3.62
N GLU A 100 0.41 -0.19 4.72
CA GLU A 100 -0.35 -1.45 4.75
C GLU A 100 0.22 -2.56 3.84
N SER A 101 1.52 -2.55 3.50
CA SER A 101 2.10 -3.63 2.71
C SER A 101 2.23 -4.93 3.53
N THR A 102 2.04 -6.06 2.88
CA THR A 102 2.17 -7.36 3.55
C THR A 102 3.61 -7.62 4.01
N GLY A 103 3.78 -7.90 5.30
CA GLY A 103 5.04 -8.43 5.85
C GLY A 103 5.11 -9.96 5.91
N GLY A 104 4.01 -10.68 5.63
CA GLY A 104 3.93 -12.12 5.84
C GLY A 104 2.77 -12.85 5.15
N PRO A 105 2.41 -14.04 5.62
CA PRO A 105 1.23 -14.73 5.12
C PRO A 105 -0.03 -13.88 5.28
N THR A 106 -0.93 -13.96 4.30
CA THR A 106 -2.24 -13.29 4.33
C THR A 106 -3.33 -14.32 4.14
N GLN A 107 -4.50 -14.13 4.76
CA GLN A 107 -5.60 -15.07 4.69
C GLN A 107 -6.52 -14.83 3.50
N TRP A 108 -6.62 -13.59 3.03
CA TRP A 108 -7.51 -13.16 1.94
C TRP A 108 -7.20 -13.72 0.54
N SER A 109 -6.14 -14.52 0.39
CA SER A 109 -5.56 -14.85 -0.92
C SER A 109 -5.60 -16.33 -1.25
N GLY A 110 -6.76 -16.99 -1.12
CA GLY A 110 -6.94 -18.41 -1.46
C GLY A 110 -6.51 -18.84 -2.88
N MET A 111 -5.87 -17.97 -3.65
CA MET A 111 -5.36 -18.17 -5.00
C MET A 111 -3.87 -18.53 -5.07
N ASN A 112 -2.99 -18.16 -4.11
CA ASN A 112 -1.57 -18.60 -4.03
C ASN A 112 -0.90 -18.14 -2.71
N GLY A 113 -0.90 -18.99 -1.68
CA GLY A 113 -0.22 -18.68 -0.41
C GLY A 113 1.29 -18.54 -0.58
N TYR A 114 1.88 -17.50 0.01
CA TYR A 114 3.32 -17.29 0.03
C TYR A 114 3.78 -17.02 1.47
N THR A 115 4.70 -17.85 1.98
CA THR A 115 5.28 -17.63 3.30
C THR A 115 6.46 -16.67 3.17
N VAL A 116 6.35 -15.51 3.79
CA VAL A 116 7.45 -14.53 3.88
C VAL A 116 8.28 -14.88 5.11
N ASN A 117 9.59 -14.98 4.95
CA ASN A 117 10.55 -15.09 6.05
C ASN A 117 11.34 -13.78 6.17
N GLU A 118 12.17 -13.67 7.21
CA GLU A 118 13.06 -12.52 7.45
C GLU A 118 13.86 -12.08 6.21
N GLY A 119 14.33 -13.04 5.41
CA GLY A 119 15.11 -12.78 4.20
C GLY A 119 14.27 -12.10 3.12
N VAL A 120 13.02 -12.55 2.95
CA VAL A 120 12.09 -11.93 2.01
C VAL A 120 11.62 -10.57 2.52
N ILE A 121 11.31 -10.41 3.81
CA ILE A 121 10.98 -9.09 4.40
C ILE A 121 12.09 -8.10 4.08
N ARG A 122 13.34 -8.48 4.31
CA ARG A 122 14.51 -7.66 3.97
C ARG A 122 14.58 -7.33 2.48
N GLN A 123 14.32 -8.30 1.59
CA GLN A 123 14.30 -8.05 0.15
C GLN A 123 13.19 -7.09 -0.25
N LEU A 124 11.99 -7.19 0.35
CA LEU A 124 10.89 -6.26 0.12
C LEU A 124 11.28 -4.84 0.54
N MET A 125 11.82 -4.68 1.75
CA MET A 125 12.30 -3.38 2.26
C MET A 125 13.32 -2.74 1.31
N LEU A 126 14.33 -3.51 0.90
CA LEU A 126 15.36 -3.04 -0.02
C LEU A 126 14.78 -2.73 -1.41
N THR A 127 13.78 -3.49 -1.85
CA THR A 127 13.09 -3.26 -3.13
C THR A 127 12.29 -1.96 -3.11
N TYR A 128 11.60 -1.66 -2.01
CA TYR A 128 10.88 -0.39 -1.84
C TYR A 128 11.83 0.81 -1.88
N ILE A 129 12.96 0.72 -1.18
CA ILE A 129 14.00 1.76 -1.20
C ILE A 129 14.59 1.90 -2.60
N ALA A 130 14.93 0.79 -3.26
CA ALA A 130 15.48 0.79 -4.62
C ALA A 130 14.51 1.37 -5.65
N ALA A 131 13.20 1.19 -5.45
CA ALA A 131 12.17 1.80 -6.30
C ALA A 131 12.08 3.33 -6.14
N GLY A 132 12.63 3.89 -5.05
CA GLY A 132 12.65 5.32 -4.75
C GLY A 132 11.61 5.75 -3.71
N LEU A 133 11.02 4.80 -2.97
CA LEU A 133 10.14 5.12 -1.86
C LEU A 133 10.95 5.63 -0.65
N LYS A 134 10.37 6.59 0.07
CA LYS A 134 10.98 7.24 1.25
C LYS A 134 10.52 6.64 2.57
N GLY A 135 9.53 5.74 2.54
CA GLY A 135 9.00 5.06 3.72
C GLY A 135 8.53 3.65 3.41
N ILE A 136 8.45 2.83 4.46
CA ILE A 136 7.99 1.44 4.41
C ILE A 136 7.02 1.24 5.57
N GLY A 137 5.81 0.80 5.27
CA GLY A 137 4.80 0.46 6.25
C GLY A 137 4.30 -0.96 6.04
N PHE A 138 4.47 -1.82 7.05
CA PHE A 138 3.91 -3.16 7.05
C PHE A 138 2.57 -3.23 7.76
N TRP A 139 1.63 -3.96 7.17
CA TRP A 139 0.44 -4.46 7.84
C TRP A 139 0.76 -5.83 8.47
N MET A 140 0.60 -6.02 9.77
CA MET A 140 0.23 -5.05 10.81
C MET A 140 1.17 -5.11 12.02
N TRP A 141 1.02 -4.21 12.98
CA TRP A 141 1.84 -4.23 14.19
C TRP A 141 1.53 -5.45 15.07
N ASN A 142 0.28 -5.61 15.52
CA ASN A 142 -0.17 -6.75 16.33
C ASN A 142 -1.20 -7.59 15.56
N SER A 143 -1.11 -8.91 15.67
CA SER A 143 -2.13 -9.78 15.08
C SER A 143 -3.49 -9.58 15.76
N ARG A 144 -4.58 -9.66 14.98
CA ARG A 144 -5.95 -9.54 15.47
C ARG A 144 -6.39 -10.84 16.12
N GLY A 145 -7.11 -10.73 17.24
CA GLY A 145 -7.71 -11.88 17.94
C GLY A 145 -9.08 -12.29 17.37
N GLU A 146 -9.74 -11.40 16.62
CA GLU A 146 -11.06 -11.61 16.05
C GLU A 146 -11.31 -10.75 14.82
N GLY A 147 -12.37 -11.09 14.07
CA GLY A 147 -12.79 -10.39 12.87
C GLY A 147 -12.18 -10.95 11.58
N TRP A 148 -12.51 -10.27 10.49
CA TRP A 148 -12.31 -10.77 9.13
C TRP A 148 -10.84 -10.90 8.70
N GLU A 149 -9.93 -10.17 9.36
CA GLU A 149 -8.49 -10.18 9.10
C GLU A 149 -7.69 -10.94 10.18
N THR A 150 -8.38 -11.75 10.99
CA THR A 150 -7.70 -12.69 11.91
C THR A 150 -6.86 -13.66 11.08
N GLY A 151 -5.61 -13.84 11.45
CA GLY A 151 -4.67 -14.72 10.73
C GLY A 151 -3.81 -14.02 9.68
N GLU A 152 -4.05 -12.73 9.40
CA GLU A 152 -3.10 -11.88 8.68
C GLU A 152 -1.78 -11.74 9.48
N TYR A 153 -0.65 -11.65 8.77
CA TYR A 153 0.65 -11.42 9.37
C TYR A 153 0.69 -10.16 10.23
N ALA A 154 1.48 -10.22 11.29
CA ALA A 154 1.84 -9.07 12.08
C ALA A 154 3.31 -9.13 12.49
N LEU A 155 3.86 -7.97 12.86
CA LEU A 155 5.21 -7.89 13.42
C LEU A 155 5.27 -8.47 14.84
N ALA A 156 4.14 -8.50 15.55
CA ALA A 156 4.01 -9.09 16.86
C ALA A 156 2.79 -10.04 16.94
N ASN A 157 2.94 -11.11 17.72
CA ASN A 157 1.87 -12.05 17.99
C ASN A 157 0.81 -11.46 18.93
N ILE A 158 -0.27 -12.20 19.18
CA ILE A 158 -1.38 -11.74 20.03
C ILE A 158 -0.96 -11.50 21.50
N GLN A 159 0.21 -11.98 21.91
CA GLN A 159 0.82 -11.71 23.22
C GLN A 159 1.80 -10.52 23.19
N GLY A 160 1.93 -9.82 22.05
CA GLY A 160 2.83 -8.67 21.87
C GLY A 160 4.32 -9.04 21.71
N ASN A 161 4.64 -10.32 21.53
CA ASN A 161 6.01 -10.75 21.26
C ASN A 161 6.31 -10.61 19.76
N PRO A 162 7.53 -10.20 19.36
CA PRO A 162 7.91 -10.15 17.96
C PRO A 162 7.70 -11.51 17.27
N LEU A 163 7.13 -11.47 16.07
CA LEU A 163 7.09 -12.61 15.17
C LEU A 163 8.41 -12.67 14.38
N PRO A 164 8.93 -13.89 14.10
CA PRO A 164 10.14 -14.07 13.30
C PRO A 164 9.99 -13.60 11.86
#